data_AF-A0A1G9LBR9-F1
#
_entry.id   AF-A0A1G9LBR9-F1
#
_cell.length_a   1.000
_cell.length_b   1.000
_cell.length_c   1.000
_cell.angle_alpha   90.00
_cell.angle_beta   90.00
_cell.angle_gamma   90.00
#
_symmetry.space_group_name_H-M   'P 1'
#
loop_
_entity.id
_entity.type
_entity.pdbx_description
1 polymer ?
#
loop_
_entity_poly.entity_id
_entity_poly.type
_entity_poly.pdbx_seq_one_letter_code
_entity_poly.pdbx_strand_id
1 'polypeptide(L)'
;MILRFTKSVFTLIICFNSLISFGQKATGAYVHDVVTGCKIWAENYSQKDSVTWKGTCKGGYADGSGILIWYKNGKETTSYVGIMQKGKPNGHGKYTYVGNGESEGNFIDGILQGRGKRIFATGLKLEGNYIDDEFLNLDESYLKQLKKHKTVFLDSTDIYISDGNSKSLFYYTVIPKGNVNGALVLLPSSGENAESVISCNKALIQAASEKSILMIVPSINNDRGLDDDQLALDFFNAILNEVVVKYKVAKNKFIIGGFSGGGMLALRYTEMSRDKSDKTYISPAAVFGVDPPVDLAGLYNTSKRDLIMNSDRTGLSSGKMNGLREAKWIVEKYDKIYGGAPDQYPKRYIQCSMYSRSQKDGGNARFLNDLPVRVYCDPDILWALKERNRDYYDMNAANLSAMINFLNLNGNKEAEFISAIGKGYRLDGARHPHSWSLVEPIDCINWMLRILNK
;
A
#
# COMPACT_ATOMS: atom_id res chain seq x y z
N MET A 1 -37.51 -0.94 14.04
CA MET A 1 -37.53 -2.19 13.26
C MET A 1 -36.32 -2.16 12.32
N ILE A 2 -35.16 -2.61 12.81
CA ILE A 2 -33.84 -2.39 12.20
C ILE A 2 -33.33 -3.73 11.67
N LEU A 3 -33.30 -3.89 10.35
CA LEU A 3 -32.68 -5.03 9.69
C LEU A 3 -31.14 -4.86 9.68
N ARG A 4 -30.44 -5.74 10.41
CA ARG A 4 -29.00 -5.93 10.32
C ARG A 4 -28.69 -6.98 9.25
N PHE A 5 -28.13 -6.57 8.12
CA PHE A 5 -27.57 -7.48 7.11
C PHE A 5 -26.17 -7.94 7.53
N THR A 6 -25.98 -9.25 7.66
CA THR A 6 -24.70 -9.90 8.01
C THR A 6 -23.87 -10.16 6.75
N LYS A 7 -22.61 -9.69 6.80
CA LYS A 7 -21.58 -9.79 5.76
C LYS A 7 -21.13 -11.24 5.51
N SER A 8 -21.09 -11.63 4.24
CA SER A 8 -20.33 -12.76 3.75
C SER A 8 -20.22 -12.68 2.23
N VAL A 9 -19.07 -13.08 1.70
CA VAL A 9 -18.59 -12.92 0.31
C VAL A 9 -17.86 -11.60 0.08
N PHE A 10 -16.55 -11.61 0.32
CA PHE A 10 -15.61 -10.70 -0.34
C PHE A 10 -14.65 -11.57 -1.13
N THR A 11 -14.78 -11.52 -2.46
CA THR A 11 -13.70 -11.32 -3.43
C THR A 11 -14.37 -11.32 -4.80
N LEU A 12 -15.06 -10.23 -5.17
CA LEU A 12 -15.31 -9.93 -6.58
C LEU A 12 -15.51 -8.43 -6.79
N ILE A 13 -14.85 -7.94 -7.84
CA ILE A 13 -14.93 -6.60 -8.42
C ILE A 13 -14.24 -5.51 -7.60
N ILE A 14 -12.91 -5.42 -7.71
CA ILE A 14 -12.18 -4.19 -7.37
C ILE A 14 -11.10 -3.96 -8.44
N CYS A 15 -11.34 -3.02 -9.35
CA CYS A 15 -10.27 -2.29 -10.03
C CYS A 15 -9.33 -1.76 -8.94
N PHE A 16 -8.04 -2.14 -8.93
CA PHE A 16 -7.01 -1.81 -7.92
C PHE A 16 -7.25 -0.46 -7.22
N ASN A 17 -8.11 -0.52 -6.19
CA ASN A 17 -8.21 0.35 -5.03
C ASN A 17 -7.66 -0.53 -3.93
N SER A 18 -6.74 0.02 -3.13
CA SER A 18 -6.33 -0.46 -1.82
C SER A 18 -7.06 -1.72 -1.34
N LEU A 19 -6.36 -2.86 -1.40
CA LEU A 19 -6.73 -4.04 -0.63
C LEU A 19 -6.53 -3.69 0.84
N ILE A 20 -7.51 -2.99 1.43
CA ILE A 20 -7.75 -3.08 2.86
C ILE A 20 -8.21 -4.52 3.07
N SER A 21 -7.24 -5.41 3.35
CA SER A 21 -7.54 -6.64 4.07
C SER A 21 -8.06 -6.21 5.43
N PHE A 22 -9.37 -5.98 5.54
CA PHE A 22 -10.02 -5.90 6.83
C PHE A 22 -9.90 -7.30 7.43
N GLY A 23 -8.81 -7.54 8.16
CA GLY A 23 -8.70 -8.67 9.05
C GLY A 23 -9.69 -8.51 10.17
N GLN A 24 -10.94 -8.86 9.91
CA GLN A 24 -11.70 -9.50 10.96
C GLN A 24 -11.11 -10.89 11.16
N LYS A 25 -10.89 -11.25 12.43
CA LYS A 25 -10.52 -12.58 12.90
C LYS A 25 -11.19 -13.64 12.02
N ALA A 26 -10.43 -14.31 11.16
CA ALA A 26 -10.84 -15.61 10.69
C ALA A 26 -10.79 -16.51 11.93
N THR A 27 -11.90 -16.64 12.65
CA THR A 27 -12.07 -17.76 13.57
C THR A 27 -12.15 -18.98 12.68
N GLY A 28 -11.00 -19.59 12.44
CA GLY A 28 -10.91 -20.88 11.80
C GLY A 28 -11.24 -21.96 12.82
N ALA A 29 -11.95 -22.99 12.37
CA ALA A 29 -12.23 -24.17 13.16
C ALA A 29 -12.08 -25.41 12.29
N TYR A 30 -11.85 -26.54 12.93
CA TYR A 30 -11.99 -27.82 12.26
C TYR A 30 -13.47 -28.14 12.10
N VAL A 31 -13.89 -28.32 10.86
CA VAL A 31 -15.21 -28.80 10.47
C VAL A 31 -15.10 -30.23 9.99
N HIS A 32 -16.21 -30.96 10.02
CA HIS A 32 -16.24 -32.36 9.60
C HIS A 32 -16.99 -32.48 8.28
N ASP A 33 -16.41 -33.23 7.34
CA ASP A 33 -17.18 -33.75 6.22
C ASP A 33 -18.24 -34.72 6.76
N VAL A 34 -19.50 -34.52 6.37
CA VAL A 34 -20.64 -35.27 6.91
C VAL A 34 -20.64 -36.73 6.50
N VAL A 35 -19.95 -37.08 5.41
CA VAL A 35 -19.87 -38.45 4.89
C VAL A 35 -18.70 -39.20 5.51
N THR A 36 -17.49 -38.64 5.44
CA THR A 36 -16.26 -39.32 5.88
C THR A 36 -15.90 -39.05 7.34
N GLY A 37 -16.47 -38.02 7.97
CA GLY A 37 -16.12 -37.56 9.30
C GLY A 37 -14.76 -36.85 9.39
N CYS A 38 -14.04 -36.70 8.28
CA CYS A 38 -12.70 -36.11 8.26
C CYS A 38 -12.71 -34.64 8.65
N LYS A 39 -11.75 -34.26 9.50
CA LYS A 39 -11.53 -32.88 9.92
C LYS A 39 -10.82 -32.08 8.84
N ILE A 40 -11.39 -30.93 8.52
CA ILE A 40 -10.88 -29.93 7.57
C ILE A 40 -10.87 -28.57 8.25
N TRP A 41 -9.81 -27.80 8.08
CA TRP A 41 -9.76 -26.42 8.56
C TRP A 41 -10.61 -25.54 7.65
N ALA A 42 -11.53 -24.77 8.24
CA ALA A 42 -12.33 -23.80 7.51
C ALA A 42 -12.31 -22.44 8.22
N GLU A 43 -12.04 -21.39 7.47
CA GLU A 43 -12.06 -20.01 7.94
C GLU A 43 -13.43 -19.38 7.73
N ASN A 44 -13.90 -18.58 8.70
CA ASN A 44 -15.17 -17.86 8.61
C ASN A 44 -16.38 -18.75 8.30
N TYR A 45 -16.34 -19.99 8.81
CA TYR A 45 -17.34 -21.02 8.58
C TYR A 45 -18.56 -20.84 9.49
N SER A 46 -19.76 -20.87 8.92
CA SER A 46 -21.02 -20.80 9.65
C SER A 46 -21.64 -22.18 9.85
N GLN A 47 -22.58 -22.30 10.80
CA GLN A 47 -23.27 -23.58 11.06
C GLN A 47 -24.12 -24.09 9.87
N LYS A 48 -24.42 -23.21 8.89
CA LYS A 48 -25.16 -23.56 7.65
C LYS A 48 -24.24 -23.95 6.49
N ASP A 49 -22.93 -23.85 6.71
CA ASP A 49 -21.94 -24.20 5.69
C ASP A 49 -21.66 -25.71 5.78
N SER A 50 -21.25 -26.30 4.66
CA SER A 50 -20.86 -27.72 4.57
C SER A 50 -19.56 -27.86 3.80
N VAL A 51 -18.85 -28.97 4.01
CA VAL A 51 -17.70 -29.37 3.19
C VAL A 51 -17.90 -30.78 2.69
N THR A 52 -17.32 -31.09 1.53
CA THR A 52 -17.16 -32.48 1.05
C THR A 52 -15.70 -32.77 0.79
N TRP A 53 -15.24 -33.96 1.18
CA TRP A 53 -13.87 -34.40 0.96
C TRP A 53 -13.84 -35.74 0.25
N LYS A 54 -13.11 -35.77 -0.88
CA LYS A 54 -12.79 -36.99 -1.62
C LYS A 54 -11.28 -37.17 -1.63
N GLY A 55 -10.78 -37.93 -0.66
CA GLY A 55 -9.36 -38.28 -0.53
C GLY A 55 -9.12 -39.13 0.72
N THR A 56 -7.86 -39.25 1.15
CA THR A 56 -7.55 -40.08 2.32
C THR A 56 -7.88 -39.36 3.63
N CYS A 57 -8.22 -40.14 4.66
CA CYS A 57 -8.55 -39.64 5.99
C CYS A 57 -7.59 -40.24 7.02
N LYS A 58 -6.48 -39.55 7.28
CA LYS A 58 -5.42 -40.06 8.16
C LYS A 58 -5.51 -39.40 9.53
N GLY A 59 -5.60 -40.21 10.58
CA GLY A 59 -5.70 -39.71 11.96
C GLY A 59 -6.95 -38.85 12.22
N GLY A 60 -8.02 -39.05 11.43
CA GLY A 60 -9.25 -38.26 11.51
C GLY A 60 -9.20 -36.91 10.79
N TYR A 61 -8.16 -36.63 10.00
CA TYR A 61 -8.01 -35.42 9.21
C TYR A 61 -7.98 -35.72 7.72
N ALA A 62 -8.47 -34.78 6.89
CA ALA A 62 -8.20 -34.81 5.46
C ALA A 62 -6.68 -34.70 5.23
N ASP A 63 -6.11 -35.69 4.54
CA ASP A 63 -4.67 -35.85 4.36
C ASP A 63 -4.41 -36.50 2.99
N GLY A 64 -3.29 -36.20 2.36
CA GLY A 64 -2.95 -36.68 1.01
C GLY A 64 -3.68 -35.95 -0.11
N SER A 65 -3.57 -36.47 -1.33
CA SER A 65 -4.19 -35.88 -2.52
C SER A 65 -5.70 -36.10 -2.52
N GLY A 66 -6.45 -35.07 -2.90
CA GLY A 66 -7.90 -35.19 -3.04
C GLY A 66 -8.58 -33.93 -3.55
N ILE A 67 -9.92 -33.96 -3.46
CA ILE A 67 -10.80 -32.86 -3.86
C ILE A 67 -11.60 -32.44 -2.63
N LEU A 68 -11.50 -31.16 -2.28
CA LEU A 68 -12.25 -30.52 -1.21
C LEU A 68 -13.19 -29.48 -1.82
N ILE A 69 -14.46 -29.49 -1.42
CA ILE A 69 -15.44 -28.49 -1.85
C ILE A 69 -16.08 -27.86 -0.62
N TRP A 70 -16.13 -26.53 -0.59
CA TRP A 70 -16.83 -25.75 0.42
C TRP A 70 -18.17 -25.23 -0.14
N TYR A 71 -19.20 -25.37 0.68
CA TYR A 71 -20.55 -24.89 0.39
C TYR A 71 -20.97 -23.87 1.43
N LYS A 72 -21.56 -22.77 0.96
CA LYS A 72 -22.17 -21.75 1.80
C LYS A 72 -23.68 -21.74 1.58
N ASN A 73 -24.44 -22.02 2.64
CA ASN A 73 -25.89 -22.23 2.55
C ASN A 73 -26.28 -23.21 1.41
N GLY A 74 -25.55 -24.32 1.28
CA GLY A 74 -25.80 -25.35 0.26
C GLY A 74 -25.33 -25.04 -1.16
N LYS A 75 -24.80 -23.84 -1.44
CA LYS A 75 -24.22 -23.49 -2.74
C LYS A 75 -22.71 -23.61 -2.71
N GLU A 76 -22.12 -24.25 -3.72
CA GLU A 76 -20.67 -24.29 -3.88
C GLU A 76 -20.08 -22.88 -4.01
N THR A 77 -19.04 -22.61 -3.21
CA THR A 77 -18.32 -21.33 -3.26
C THR A 77 -16.87 -21.50 -3.65
N THR A 78 -16.25 -22.60 -3.25
CA THR A 78 -14.82 -22.83 -3.44
C THR A 78 -14.57 -24.32 -3.57
N SER A 79 -13.67 -24.69 -4.46
CA SER A 79 -13.10 -26.04 -4.53
C SER A 79 -11.58 -25.98 -4.51
N TYR A 80 -10.96 -27.03 -3.97
CA TYR A 80 -9.53 -27.23 -3.95
C TYR A 80 -9.21 -28.64 -4.45
N VAL A 81 -8.30 -28.72 -5.42
CA VAL A 81 -7.74 -29.96 -5.92
C VAL A 81 -6.25 -29.95 -5.63
N GLY A 82 -5.77 -30.85 -4.78
CA GLY A 82 -4.36 -30.86 -4.40
C GLY A 82 -4.06 -31.68 -3.16
N ILE A 83 -2.91 -31.39 -2.56
CA ILE A 83 -2.39 -32.10 -1.40
C ILE A 83 -2.90 -31.46 -0.11
N MET A 84 -3.45 -32.28 0.79
CA MET A 84 -3.85 -31.90 2.14
C MET A 84 -2.90 -32.49 3.17
N GLN A 85 -2.71 -31.79 4.29
CA GLN A 85 -2.04 -32.30 5.48
C GLN A 85 -2.78 -31.81 6.73
N LYS A 86 -3.13 -32.72 7.64
CA LYS A 86 -3.83 -32.39 8.90
C LYS A 86 -5.04 -31.46 8.71
N GLY A 87 -5.81 -31.70 7.64
CA GLY A 87 -7.03 -30.98 7.33
C GLY A 87 -6.83 -29.62 6.65
N LYS A 88 -5.60 -29.25 6.26
CA LYS A 88 -5.29 -28.01 5.56
C LYS A 88 -4.64 -28.28 4.19
N PRO A 89 -4.87 -27.45 3.17
CA PRO A 89 -4.10 -27.50 1.93
C PRO A 89 -2.61 -27.27 2.20
N ASN A 90 -1.77 -28.23 1.82
CA ASN A 90 -0.35 -28.22 2.14
C ASN A 90 0.43 -29.03 1.08
N GLY A 91 1.16 -28.34 0.21
CA GLY A 91 1.75 -28.86 -1.03
C GLY A 91 1.11 -28.27 -2.28
N HIS A 92 1.38 -28.87 -3.44
CA HIS A 92 0.86 -28.37 -4.72
C HIS A 92 -0.66 -28.55 -4.81
N GLY A 93 -1.36 -27.54 -5.30
CA GLY A 93 -2.78 -27.64 -5.58
C GLY A 93 -3.33 -26.46 -6.37
N LYS A 94 -4.65 -26.46 -6.54
CA LYS A 94 -5.41 -25.42 -7.21
C LYS A 94 -6.71 -25.16 -6.46
N TYR A 95 -6.89 -23.91 -6.04
CA TYR A 95 -8.18 -23.36 -5.64
C TYR A 95 -8.95 -22.81 -6.84
N THR A 96 -10.24 -23.10 -6.88
CA THR A 96 -11.20 -22.47 -7.77
C THR A 96 -12.26 -21.78 -6.91
N TYR A 97 -12.39 -20.47 -7.06
CA TYR A 97 -13.38 -19.66 -6.37
C TYR A 97 -14.52 -19.35 -7.35
N VAL A 98 -15.71 -19.90 -7.10
CA VAL A 98 -16.82 -19.82 -8.05
C VAL A 98 -17.16 -18.36 -8.37
N GLY A 99 -16.95 -17.98 -9.63
CA GLY A 99 -17.16 -16.62 -10.15
C GLY A 99 -16.04 -15.62 -9.85
N ASN A 100 -15.06 -15.98 -9.02
CA ASN A 100 -14.04 -15.06 -8.47
C ASN A 100 -12.62 -15.30 -8.99
N GLY A 101 -12.35 -16.46 -9.57
CA GLY A 101 -11.07 -16.78 -10.17
C GLY A 101 -10.44 -18.05 -9.61
N GLU A 102 -9.13 -18.18 -9.77
CA GLU A 102 -8.37 -19.38 -9.44
C GLU A 102 -7.01 -19.01 -8.82
N SER A 103 -6.48 -19.90 -7.99
CA SER A 103 -5.12 -19.81 -7.44
C SER A 103 -4.45 -21.17 -7.48
N GLU A 104 -3.25 -21.24 -8.04
CA GLU A 104 -2.52 -22.49 -8.26
C GLU A 104 -1.06 -22.33 -7.82
N GLY A 105 -0.51 -23.36 -7.19
CA GLY A 105 0.89 -23.38 -6.75
C GLY A 105 1.08 -24.22 -5.50
N ASN A 106 2.14 -23.93 -4.75
CA ASN A 106 2.41 -24.60 -3.48
C ASN A 106 1.75 -23.85 -2.32
N PHE A 107 1.02 -24.59 -1.49
CA PHE A 107 0.35 -24.08 -0.30
C PHE A 107 1.05 -24.54 0.96
N ILE A 108 1.10 -23.71 1.98
CA ILE A 108 1.48 -24.08 3.34
C ILE A 108 0.31 -23.65 4.23
N ASP A 109 -0.36 -24.62 4.84
CA ASP A 109 -1.51 -24.38 5.72
C ASP A 109 -2.65 -23.55 5.07
N GLY A 110 -2.88 -23.74 3.77
CA GLY A 110 -3.90 -23.01 2.98
C GLY A 110 -3.38 -21.76 2.29
N ILE A 111 -2.16 -21.31 2.63
CA ILE A 111 -1.61 -20.03 2.17
C ILE A 111 -0.67 -20.28 0.99
N LEU A 112 -0.85 -19.56 -0.13
CA LEU A 112 0.00 -19.69 -1.31
C LEU A 112 1.40 -19.15 -1.04
N GLN A 113 2.41 -19.95 -1.35
CA GLN A 113 3.83 -19.66 -1.08
C GLN A 113 4.70 -20.06 -2.28
N GLY A 114 5.75 -19.28 -2.53
CA GLY A 114 6.69 -19.52 -3.61
C GLY A 114 6.06 -19.32 -4.99
N ARG A 115 6.51 -20.08 -6.00
CA ARG A 115 5.97 -19.94 -7.36
C ARG A 115 4.51 -20.37 -7.42
N GLY A 116 3.69 -19.51 -8.01
CA GLY A 116 2.26 -19.74 -8.19
C GLY A 116 1.65 -18.83 -9.25
N LYS A 117 0.36 -19.01 -9.46
CA LYS A 117 -0.43 -18.30 -10.45
C LYS A 117 -1.81 -18.00 -9.88
N ARG A 118 -2.24 -16.75 -10.00
CA ARG A 118 -3.62 -16.34 -9.74
C ARG A 118 -4.25 -15.83 -11.01
N ILE A 119 -5.48 -16.26 -11.26
CA ILE A 119 -6.33 -15.77 -12.32
C ILE A 119 -7.54 -15.14 -11.67
N PHE A 120 -7.82 -13.87 -11.94
CA PHE A 120 -9.02 -13.21 -11.44
C PHE A 120 -10.17 -13.38 -12.42
N ALA A 121 -11.40 -13.17 -11.96
CA ALA A 121 -12.58 -13.20 -12.83
C ALA A 121 -12.53 -12.20 -14.00
N THR A 122 -11.72 -11.15 -13.87
CA THR A 122 -11.47 -10.17 -14.95
C THR A 122 -10.60 -10.73 -16.08
N GLY A 123 -10.01 -11.92 -15.90
CA GLY A 123 -9.00 -12.49 -16.79
C GLY A 123 -7.57 -12.04 -16.47
N LEU A 124 -7.39 -11.09 -15.53
CA LEU A 124 -6.07 -10.72 -15.03
C LEU A 124 -5.35 -11.95 -14.49
N LYS A 125 -4.11 -12.12 -14.91
CA LYS A 125 -3.24 -13.21 -14.48
C LYS A 125 -2.00 -12.65 -13.80
N LEU A 126 -1.78 -13.06 -12.55
CA LEU A 126 -0.55 -12.78 -11.80
C LEU A 126 0.21 -14.09 -11.60
N GLU A 127 1.29 -14.27 -12.34
CA GLU A 127 2.15 -15.46 -12.27
C GLU A 127 3.55 -15.04 -11.82
N GLY A 128 4.07 -15.72 -10.80
CA GLY A 128 5.35 -15.35 -10.19
C GLY A 128 5.46 -15.92 -8.78
N ASN A 129 6.19 -15.21 -7.92
CA ASN A 129 6.36 -15.64 -6.54
C ASN A 129 5.30 -15.03 -5.63
N TYR A 130 4.93 -15.78 -4.59
CA TYR A 130 4.01 -15.38 -3.55
C TYR A 130 4.65 -15.56 -2.18
N ILE A 131 4.39 -14.63 -1.28
CA ILE A 131 4.71 -14.75 0.14
C ILE A 131 3.45 -14.45 0.94
N ASP A 132 3.03 -15.36 1.80
CA ASP A 132 1.84 -15.18 2.64
C ASP A 132 0.61 -14.76 1.82
N ASP A 133 0.36 -15.43 0.69
CA ASP A 133 -0.68 -15.09 -0.29
C ASP A 133 -0.51 -13.74 -1.02
N GLU A 134 0.58 -13.00 -0.81
CA GLU A 134 0.82 -11.73 -1.50
C GLU A 134 1.75 -11.91 -2.70
N PHE A 135 1.40 -11.30 -3.83
CA PHE A 135 2.17 -11.40 -5.07
C PHE A 135 3.46 -10.58 -4.97
N LEU A 136 4.58 -11.18 -5.39
CA LEU A 136 5.90 -10.56 -5.48
C LEU A 136 6.41 -10.57 -6.92
N ASN A 137 6.35 -9.41 -7.56
CA ASN A 137 6.88 -9.16 -8.89
C ASN A 137 8.33 -8.67 -8.83
N LEU A 138 9.27 -9.61 -8.70
CA LEU A 138 10.72 -9.37 -8.81
C LEU A 138 11.36 -10.49 -9.62
N ASP A 139 12.47 -10.20 -10.30
CA ASP A 139 13.26 -11.26 -10.93
C ASP A 139 13.92 -12.15 -9.88
N GLU A 140 14.16 -13.42 -10.23
CA GLU A 140 14.60 -14.45 -9.29
C GLU A 140 15.89 -14.10 -8.54
N SER A 141 16.82 -13.39 -9.20
CA SER A 141 18.08 -12.94 -8.58
C SER A 141 17.84 -11.94 -7.45
N TYR A 142 16.82 -11.09 -7.55
CA TYR A 142 16.47 -10.08 -6.56
C TYR A 142 15.55 -10.64 -5.47
N LEU A 143 14.72 -11.64 -5.79
CA LEU A 143 13.96 -12.38 -4.77
C LEU A 143 14.88 -13.07 -3.74
N LYS A 144 16.04 -13.57 -4.17
CA LYS A 144 17.05 -14.14 -3.25
C LYS A 144 17.68 -13.08 -2.32
N GLN A 145 17.70 -11.82 -2.77
CA GLN A 145 18.20 -10.66 -2.01
C GLN A 145 17.12 -10.03 -1.11
N LEU A 146 15.84 -10.29 -1.38
CA LEU A 146 14.72 -9.82 -0.59
C LEU A 146 14.74 -10.49 0.80
N LYS A 147 14.65 -9.70 1.86
CA LYS A 147 14.56 -10.16 3.25
C LYS A 147 13.44 -9.44 3.98
N LYS A 148 12.55 -10.19 4.63
CA LYS A 148 11.54 -9.69 5.57
C LYS A 148 12.16 -9.68 6.97
N HIS A 149 12.22 -8.53 7.62
CA HIS A 149 12.72 -8.37 8.98
C HIS A 149 11.53 -8.11 9.89
N LYS A 150 11.24 -9.05 10.80
CA LYS A 150 10.25 -8.82 11.86
C LYS A 150 10.89 -7.95 12.94
N THR A 151 10.11 -7.02 13.48
CA THR A 151 10.58 -6.12 14.54
C THR A 151 9.96 -6.48 15.89
N VAL A 152 10.48 -5.87 16.95
CA VAL A 152 9.92 -6.00 18.30
C VAL A 152 8.70 -5.12 18.53
N PHE A 153 8.36 -4.24 17.59
CA PHE A 153 7.22 -3.33 17.71
C PHE A 153 5.90 -4.09 17.56
N LEU A 154 4.95 -3.75 18.43
CA LEU A 154 3.57 -4.20 18.36
C LEU A 154 2.68 -3.05 17.90
N ASP A 155 1.85 -3.31 16.89
CA ASP A 155 1.01 -2.30 16.26
C ASP A 155 -0.21 -1.90 17.11
N SER A 156 0.04 -1.07 18.13
CA SER A 156 -1.00 -0.61 19.06
C SER A 156 -1.86 0.54 18.52
N THR A 157 -1.40 1.23 17.47
CA THR A 157 -2.12 2.35 16.86
C THR A 157 -2.63 2.05 15.45
N ASP A 158 -2.52 0.81 14.97
CA ASP A 158 -2.90 0.37 13.62
C ASP A 158 -2.18 1.18 12.52
N ILE A 159 -0.86 1.33 12.64
CA ILE A 159 -0.03 2.00 11.61
C ILE A 159 0.06 1.18 10.32
N TYR A 160 -0.16 -0.14 10.42
CA TYR A 160 -0.28 -1.06 9.29
C TYR A 160 -1.62 -1.80 9.37
N ILE A 161 -2.40 -1.75 8.28
CA ILE A 161 -3.78 -2.27 8.27
C ILE A 161 -4.02 -3.37 7.22
N SER A 162 -2.94 -3.86 6.60
CA SER A 162 -3.02 -4.84 5.50
C SER A 162 -2.46 -6.22 5.87
N ASP A 163 -2.32 -6.54 7.17
CA ASP A 163 -1.85 -7.83 7.70
C ASP A 163 -2.93 -8.58 8.53
N GLY A 164 -4.19 -8.24 8.30
CA GLY A 164 -5.30 -8.90 8.94
C GLY A 164 -5.44 -8.50 10.42
N ASN A 165 -5.26 -9.46 11.34
CA ASN A 165 -5.26 -9.20 12.79
C ASN A 165 -3.86 -9.27 13.40
N SER A 166 -2.83 -9.41 12.54
CA SER A 166 -1.46 -9.35 13.01
C SER A 166 -1.22 -7.99 13.66
N LYS A 167 -0.37 -8.01 14.68
CA LYS A 167 0.15 -6.83 15.35
C LYS A 167 1.67 -6.72 15.17
N SER A 168 2.24 -7.59 14.35
CA SER A 168 3.69 -7.65 14.12
C SER A 168 4.08 -6.68 13.02
N LEU A 169 4.88 -5.69 13.36
CA LEU A 169 5.44 -4.76 12.38
C LEU A 169 6.73 -5.30 11.79
N PHE A 170 6.94 -5.05 10.50
CA PHE A 170 8.06 -5.58 9.74
C PHE A 170 8.53 -4.59 8.67
N TYR A 171 9.67 -4.87 8.08
CA TYR A 171 10.09 -4.18 6.86
C TYR A 171 10.82 -5.14 5.93
N TYR A 172 10.79 -4.83 4.65
CA TYR A 172 11.57 -5.53 3.65
C TYR A 172 12.85 -4.78 3.32
N THR A 173 13.88 -5.54 2.97
CA THR A 173 15.07 -5.01 2.29
C THR A 173 15.36 -5.79 1.02
N VAL A 174 15.81 -5.11 -0.04
CA VAL A 174 16.55 -5.74 -1.14
C VAL A 174 18.00 -5.26 -1.04
N ILE A 175 18.88 -6.20 -0.67
CA ILE A 175 20.28 -5.89 -0.36
C ILE A 175 21.11 -6.04 -1.64
N PRO A 176 21.76 -4.96 -2.14
CA PRO A 176 22.55 -5.04 -3.35
C PRO A 176 23.76 -5.96 -3.17
N LYS A 177 24.29 -6.45 -4.28
CA LYS A 177 25.56 -7.18 -4.27
C LYS A 177 26.71 -6.18 -4.06
N GLY A 178 27.61 -6.49 -3.12
CA GLY A 178 28.78 -5.66 -2.84
C GLY A 178 28.50 -4.55 -1.83
N ASN A 179 29.23 -3.44 -1.95
CA ASN A 179 29.13 -2.32 -1.02
C ASN A 179 27.82 -1.55 -1.20
N VAL A 180 27.28 -1.03 -0.09
CA VAL A 180 26.09 -0.17 -0.09
C VAL A 180 26.53 1.30 -0.09
N ASN A 181 26.14 2.03 -1.14
CA ASN A 181 26.53 3.43 -1.35
C ASN A 181 25.47 4.44 -0.89
N GLY A 182 24.27 3.96 -0.59
CA GLY A 182 23.14 4.74 -0.10
C GLY A 182 21.93 3.83 0.11
N ALA A 183 20.84 4.40 0.62
CA ALA A 183 19.59 3.69 0.80
C ALA A 183 18.41 4.46 0.22
N LEU A 184 17.47 3.73 -0.37
CA LEU A 184 16.18 4.23 -0.83
C LEU A 184 15.07 3.58 0.00
N VAL A 185 14.29 4.41 0.68
CA VAL A 185 13.06 4.00 1.37
C VAL A 185 11.87 4.25 0.44
N LEU A 186 10.99 3.26 0.28
CA LEU A 186 9.71 3.41 -0.40
C LEU A 186 8.56 3.24 0.59
N LEU A 187 7.82 4.32 0.83
CA LEU A 187 6.68 4.36 1.74
C LEU A 187 5.38 4.00 1.00
N PRO A 188 4.63 2.99 1.48
CA PRO A 188 3.36 2.57 0.87
C PRO A 188 2.30 3.67 0.84
N SER A 189 1.37 3.60 -0.12
CA SER A 189 0.12 4.38 -0.08
C SER A 189 -0.85 3.89 0.99
N SER A 190 -1.89 4.67 1.32
CA SER A 190 -3.00 4.28 2.20
C SER A 190 -3.53 2.88 1.86
N GLY A 191 -3.42 1.94 2.80
CA GLY A 191 -3.90 0.56 2.67
C GLY A 191 -3.12 -0.31 1.68
N GLU A 192 -2.02 0.17 1.12
CA GLU A 192 -1.13 -0.64 0.26
C GLU A 192 -0.24 -1.54 1.11
N ASN A 193 -0.22 -2.84 0.85
CA ASN A 193 0.71 -3.74 1.54
C ASN A 193 2.14 -3.58 1.00
N ALA A 194 3.14 -3.95 1.81
CA ALA A 194 4.55 -3.78 1.44
C ALA A 194 4.95 -4.60 0.20
N GLU A 195 4.35 -5.77 0.02
CA GLU A 195 4.55 -6.65 -1.13
C GLU A 195 4.05 -6.01 -2.44
N SER A 196 2.95 -5.26 -2.41
CA SER A 196 2.44 -4.44 -3.52
C SER A 196 3.41 -3.32 -3.86
N VAL A 197 3.97 -2.62 -2.87
CA VAL A 197 5.00 -1.60 -3.12
C VAL A 197 6.18 -2.21 -3.88
N ILE A 198 6.65 -3.37 -3.43
CA ILE A 198 7.73 -4.10 -4.10
C ILE A 198 7.34 -4.43 -5.54
N SER A 199 6.15 -5.02 -5.72
CA SER A 199 5.68 -5.49 -7.01
C SER A 199 5.47 -4.36 -8.02
N CYS A 200 4.93 -3.23 -7.57
CA CYS A 200 4.71 -2.03 -8.38
C CYS A 200 6.01 -1.30 -8.73
N ASN A 201 7.08 -1.50 -7.95
CA ASN A 201 8.37 -0.83 -8.13
C ASN A 201 9.48 -1.78 -8.61
N LYS A 202 9.14 -2.91 -9.25
CA LYS A 202 10.10 -3.90 -9.76
C LYS A 202 11.32 -3.26 -10.44
N ALA A 203 11.08 -2.45 -11.48
CA ALA A 203 12.15 -1.86 -12.26
C ALA A 203 13.00 -0.86 -11.46
N LEU A 204 12.38 -0.06 -10.59
CA LEU A 204 13.07 0.89 -9.72
C LEU A 204 13.95 0.18 -8.68
N ILE A 205 13.40 -0.84 -8.02
CA ILE A 205 14.11 -1.65 -7.01
C ILE A 205 15.32 -2.36 -7.63
N GLN A 206 15.15 -2.95 -8.81
CA GLN A 206 16.22 -3.66 -9.49
C GLN A 206 17.32 -2.68 -9.94
N ALA A 207 16.94 -1.54 -10.54
CA ALA A 207 17.89 -0.51 -10.95
C ALA A 207 18.63 0.11 -9.76
N ALA A 208 17.96 0.32 -8.62
CA ALA A 208 18.60 0.77 -7.37
C ALA A 208 19.65 -0.24 -6.90
N SER A 209 19.28 -1.52 -6.86
CA SER A 209 20.16 -2.60 -6.42
C SER A 209 21.39 -2.76 -7.32
N GLU A 210 21.26 -2.58 -8.63
CA GLU A 210 22.39 -2.59 -9.59
C GLU A 210 23.36 -1.42 -9.37
N LYS A 211 22.89 -0.34 -8.74
CA LYS A 211 23.68 0.85 -8.43
C LYS A 211 24.11 0.91 -6.97
N SER A 212 24.13 -0.23 -6.28
CA SER A 212 24.57 -0.33 -4.88
C SER A 212 23.71 0.49 -3.91
N ILE A 213 22.43 0.71 -4.23
CA ILE A 213 21.48 1.38 -3.35
C ILE A 213 20.63 0.31 -2.65
N LEU A 214 20.66 0.30 -1.31
CA LEU A 214 19.84 -0.58 -0.49
C LEU A 214 18.38 -0.14 -0.53
N MET A 215 17.47 -1.05 -0.87
CA MET A 215 16.03 -0.76 -0.82
C MET A 215 15.43 -1.13 0.54
N ILE A 216 14.50 -0.30 1.03
CA ILE A 216 13.76 -0.51 2.29
C ILE A 216 12.27 -0.24 2.03
N VAL A 217 11.39 -1.16 2.47
CA VAL A 217 9.93 -0.98 2.42
C VAL A 217 9.33 -1.32 3.78
N PRO A 218 8.93 -0.32 4.60
CA PRO A 218 8.36 -0.56 5.91
C PRO A 218 6.86 -0.89 5.86
N SER A 219 6.37 -1.64 6.84
CA SER A 219 4.94 -1.88 7.05
C SER A 219 4.28 -0.65 7.71
N ILE A 220 4.11 0.44 6.97
CA ILE A 220 3.41 1.67 7.40
C ILE A 220 2.48 2.10 6.26
N ASN A 221 1.16 2.06 6.48
CA ASN A 221 0.20 2.34 5.41
C ASN A 221 -1.17 2.91 5.88
N ASN A 222 -1.28 3.40 7.12
CA ASN A 222 -2.54 4.01 7.62
C ASN A 222 -2.50 5.56 7.70
N ASP A 223 -1.40 6.18 7.26
CA ASP A 223 -1.26 7.63 7.02
C ASP A 223 -1.89 8.53 8.09
N ARG A 224 -1.51 8.30 9.35
CA ARG A 224 -1.94 9.12 10.50
C ARG A 224 -1.01 10.31 10.78
N GLY A 225 0.06 10.47 9.99
CA GLY A 225 1.11 11.46 10.22
C GLY A 225 2.18 10.95 11.19
N LEU A 226 3.46 11.19 10.87
CA LEU A 226 4.59 10.81 11.74
C LEU A 226 4.78 11.76 12.92
N ASP A 227 4.23 12.97 12.84
CA ASP A 227 4.22 13.95 13.91
C ASP A 227 3.10 13.72 14.93
N ASP A 228 2.10 12.91 14.57
CA ASP A 228 0.92 12.61 15.40
C ASP A 228 0.91 11.20 15.96
N ASP A 229 1.54 10.25 15.26
CA ASP A 229 1.65 8.86 15.68
C ASP A 229 3.09 8.55 16.12
N GLN A 230 3.34 8.65 17.42
CA GLN A 230 4.67 8.40 18.00
C GLN A 230 5.15 6.96 17.74
N LEU A 231 4.24 5.98 17.72
CA LEU A 231 4.60 4.59 17.40
C LEU A 231 5.12 4.49 15.96
N ALA A 232 4.45 5.16 15.01
CA ALA A 232 4.90 5.19 13.62
C ALA A 232 6.28 5.82 13.48
N LEU A 233 6.54 6.94 14.16
CA LEU A 233 7.83 7.62 14.14
C LEU A 233 8.94 6.77 14.77
N ASP A 234 8.68 6.19 15.95
CA ASP A 234 9.65 5.35 16.67
C ASP A 234 10.00 4.10 15.86
N PHE A 235 8.98 3.45 15.29
CA PHE A 235 9.15 2.31 14.40
C PHE A 235 10.00 2.68 13.18
N PHE A 236 9.68 3.80 12.52
CA PHE A 236 10.42 4.23 11.34
C PHE A 236 11.87 4.59 11.69
N ASN A 237 12.10 5.33 12.77
CA ASN A 237 13.45 5.64 13.27
C ASN A 237 14.24 4.37 13.63
N ALA A 238 13.61 3.36 14.22
CA ALA A 238 14.26 2.10 14.56
C ALA A 238 14.73 1.32 13.32
N ILE A 239 13.92 1.28 12.25
CA ILE A 239 14.34 0.69 10.97
C ILE A 239 15.57 1.41 10.42
N LEU A 240 15.54 2.74 10.40
CA LEU A 240 16.64 3.55 9.86
C LEU A 240 17.91 3.36 10.70
N ASN A 241 17.79 3.25 12.02
CA ASN A 241 18.89 2.91 12.92
C ASN A 241 19.47 1.53 12.63
N GLU A 242 18.63 0.50 12.52
CA GLU A 242 19.11 -0.85 12.18
C GLU A 242 19.86 -0.84 10.85
N VAL A 243 19.33 -0.14 9.84
CA VAL A 243 19.97 -0.05 8.53
C VAL A 243 21.34 0.62 8.61
N VAL A 244 21.45 1.75 9.30
CA VAL A 244 22.72 2.46 9.49
C VAL A 244 23.74 1.57 10.20
N VAL A 245 23.35 0.89 11.27
CA VAL A 245 24.25 0.05 12.08
C VAL A 245 24.67 -1.21 11.34
N LYS A 246 23.73 -1.90 10.69
CA LYS A 246 23.91 -3.22 10.07
C LYS A 246 24.55 -3.14 8.70
N TYR A 247 24.10 -2.20 7.86
CA TYR A 247 24.54 -2.06 6.47
C TYR A 247 25.53 -0.90 6.27
N LYS A 248 25.90 -0.19 7.35
CA LYS A 248 26.90 0.90 7.33
C LYS A 248 26.54 2.05 6.38
N VAL A 249 25.25 2.27 6.15
CA VAL A 249 24.78 3.40 5.35
C VAL A 249 24.99 4.68 6.16
N ALA A 250 25.63 5.68 5.58
CA ALA A 250 25.78 6.98 6.24
C ALA A 250 24.41 7.65 6.42
N LYS A 251 24.19 8.30 7.58
CA LYS A 251 22.90 8.94 7.93
C LYS A 251 22.44 9.99 6.92
N ASN A 252 23.36 10.59 6.16
CA ASN A 252 23.08 11.59 5.13
C ASN A 252 23.02 10.99 3.70
N LYS A 253 23.02 9.65 3.55
CA LYS A 253 22.94 8.95 2.25
C LYS A 253 21.64 8.16 2.09
N PHE A 254 20.56 8.72 2.62
CA PHE A 254 19.21 8.18 2.50
C PHE A 254 18.37 9.06 1.57
N ILE A 255 17.62 8.42 0.68
CA ILE A 255 16.57 9.06 -0.11
C ILE A 255 15.25 8.42 0.30
N ILE A 256 14.24 9.23 0.55
CA ILE A 256 12.91 8.76 0.94
C ILE A 256 11.92 9.07 -0.17
N GLY A 257 11.25 8.04 -0.66
CA GLY A 257 10.20 8.09 -1.65
C GLY A 257 8.89 7.58 -1.10
N GLY A 258 7.76 8.04 -1.61
CA GLY A 258 6.46 7.52 -1.21
C GLY A 258 5.37 7.82 -2.21
N PHE A 259 4.32 6.99 -2.25
CA PHE A 259 3.15 7.17 -3.10
C PHE A 259 1.93 7.58 -2.29
N SER A 260 1.21 8.60 -2.76
CA SER A 260 -0.02 9.09 -2.11
C SER A 260 0.24 9.42 -0.63
N GLY A 261 -0.46 8.76 0.29
CA GLY A 261 -0.20 8.83 1.74
C GLY A 261 1.26 8.59 2.14
N GLY A 262 1.93 7.59 1.55
CA GLY A 262 3.36 7.37 1.76
C GLY A 262 4.22 8.53 1.28
N GLY A 263 3.80 9.23 0.21
CA GLY A 263 4.46 10.44 -0.26
C GLY A 263 4.28 11.62 0.71
N MET A 264 3.13 11.69 1.40
CA MET A 264 2.94 12.62 2.51
C MET A 264 3.92 12.32 3.65
N LEU A 265 4.03 11.06 4.07
CA LEU A 265 4.96 10.64 5.13
C LEU A 265 6.43 10.91 4.75
N ALA A 266 6.80 10.69 3.49
CA ALA A 266 8.15 10.96 2.98
C ALA A 266 8.53 12.44 3.10
N LEU A 267 7.64 13.33 2.60
CA LEU A 267 7.81 14.77 2.69
C LEU A 267 7.83 15.23 4.15
N ARG A 268 6.86 14.77 4.95
CA ARG A 268 6.73 15.16 6.36
C ARG A 268 7.94 14.76 7.19
N TYR A 269 8.45 13.53 7.06
CA TYR A 269 9.66 13.11 7.76
C TYR A 269 10.87 13.98 7.38
N THR A 270 10.97 14.35 6.11
CA THR A 270 12.07 15.19 5.61
C THR A 270 11.97 16.60 6.16
N GLU A 271 10.78 17.20 6.21
CA GLU A 271 10.54 18.50 6.87
C GLU A 271 10.92 18.46 8.35
N MET A 272 10.46 17.44 9.08
CA MET A 272 10.74 17.25 10.51
C MET A 272 12.25 17.16 10.78
N SER A 273 13.00 16.52 9.88
CA SER A 273 14.46 16.41 10.01
C SER A 273 15.22 17.74 9.83
N ARG A 274 14.54 18.80 9.41
CA ARG A 274 15.09 20.17 9.26
C ARG A 274 14.55 21.15 10.30
N ASP A 275 13.49 20.80 11.03
CA ASP A 275 12.83 21.65 12.04
C ASP A 275 13.58 21.71 13.40
N LYS A 276 14.86 21.33 13.46
CA LYS A 276 15.73 21.36 14.67
C LYS A 276 15.14 20.69 15.93
N SER A 277 14.12 19.84 15.77
CA SER A 277 13.43 19.19 16.89
C SER A 277 14.08 17.87 17.32
N ASP A 278 15.13 17.41 16.61
CA ASP A 278 15.86 16.16 16.82
C ASP A 278 15.00 14.89 16.90
N LYS A 279 13.77 14.95 16.37
CA LYS A 279 12.82 13.82 16.37
C LYS A 279 13.16 12.71 15.37
N THR A 280 13.96 13.01 14.35
CA THR A 280 14.27 12.09 13.25
C THR A 280 15.67 11.50 13.41
N TYR A 281 15.84 10.22 13.14
CA TYR A 281 17.14 9.54 13.32
C TYR A 281 18.18 9.88 12.24
N ILE A 282 17.71 10.25 11.04
CA ILE A 282 18.51 10.65 9.88
C ILE A 282 18.04 12.00 9.34
N SER A 283 18.89 12.57 8.50
CA SER A 283 18.61 13.74 7.69
C SER A 283 18.67 13.29 6.22
N PRO A 284 17.53 13.05 5.53
CA PRO A 284 17.54 12.54 4.17
C PRO A 284 18.30 13.48 3.23
N ALA A 285 19.03 12.90 2.27
CA ALA A 285 19.74 13.63 1.23
C ALA A 285 18.77 14.26 0.22
N ALA A 286 17.65 13.59 -0.02
CA ALA A 286 16.60 14.02 -0.93
C ALA A 286 15.28 13.31 -0.62
N VAL A 287 14.20 13.87 -1.14
CA VAL A 287 12.85 13.31 -1.01
C VAL A 287 12.12 13.32 -2.34
N PHE A 288 11.31 12.28 -2.59
CA PHE A 288 10.33 12.34 -3.66
C PHE A 288 8.94 11.86 -3.25
N GLY A 289 7.92 12.46 -3.86
CA GLY A 289 6.52 12.08 -3.69
C GLY A 289 5.90 11.67 -5.02
N VAL A 290 5.17 10.56 -5.05
CA VAL A 290 4.37 10.13 -6.18
C VAL A 290 2.92 10.51 -5.90
N ASP A 291 2.47 11.57 -6.56
CA ASP A 291 1.15 12.17 -6.47
C ASP A 291 0.56 12.32 -5.04
N PRO A 292 1.31 12.85 -4.05
CA PRO A 292 0.79 13.01 -2.70
C PRO A 292 -0.14 14.23 -2.58
N PRO A 293 -1.22 14.15 -1.78
CA PRO A 293 -1.99 15.33 -1.41
C PRO A 293 -1.23 16.14 -0.36
N VAL A 294 -0.63 17.27 -0.77
CA VAL A 294 0.26 18.06 0.11
C VAL A 294 -0.46 19.11 0.97
N ASP A 295 -1.66 19.53 0.57
CA ASP A 295 -2.51 20.50 1.28
C ASP A 295 -3.78 19.82 1.79
N LEU A 296 -3.81 19.49 3.08
CA LEU A 296 -4.90 18.71 3.68
C LEU A 296 -6.18 19.52 3.88
N ALA A 297 -6.06 20.84 4.08
CA ALA A 297 -7.23 21.72 4.12
C ALA A 297 -7.88 21.79 2.73
N GLY A 298 -7.06 21.94 1.69
CA GLY A 298 -7.50 21.86 0.30
C GLY A 298 -8.20 20.53 -0.01
N LEU A 299 -7.57 19.42 0.33
CA LEU A 299 -8.12 18.07 0.11
C LEU A 299 -9.48 17.86 0.82
N TYR A 300 -9.62 18.33 2.06
CA TYR A 300 -10.90 18.28 2.78
C TYR A 300 -11.98 19.07 2.04
N ASN A 301 -11.66 20.30 1.65
CA ASN A 301 -12.62 21.21 1.02
C ASN A 301 -13.05 20.71 -0.36
N THR A 302 -12.13 20.18 -1.17
CA THR A 302 -12.47 19.56 -2.47
C THR A 302 -13.32 18.30 -2.27
N SER A 303 -12.97 17.45 -1.30
CA SER A 303 -13.77 16.26 -0.96
C SER A 303 -15.18 16.62 -0.50
N LYS A 304 -15.33 17.65 0.35
CA LYS A 304 -16.64 18.15 0.78
C LYS A 304 -17.45 18.71 -0.40
N ARG A 305 -16.79 19.42 -1.33
CA ARG A 305 -17.41 19.92 -2.56
C ARG A 305 -17.89 18.78 -3.45
N ASP A 306 -17.09 17.72 -3.62
CA ASP A 306 -17.44 16.53 -4.39
C ASP A 306 -18.73 15.89 -3.87
N LEU A 307 -18.86 15.75 -2.54
CA LEU A 307 -20.07 15.19 -1.91
C LEU A 307 -21.31 16.05 -2.17
N ILE A 308 -21.18 17.37 -2.10
CA ILE A 308 -22.29 18.31 -2.35
C ILE A 308 -22.71 18.24 -3.82
N MET A 309 -21.77 18.35 -4.75
CA MET A 309 -22.02 18.38 -6.21
C MET A 309 -22.63 17.08 -6.76
N ASN A 310 -22.50 15.98 -6.03
CA ASN A 310 -22.99 14.68 -6.45
C ASN A 310 -24.08 14.10 -5.51
N SER A 311 -24.57 14.87 -4.53
CA SER A 311 -25.54 14.42 -3.51
C SER A 311 -26.80 13.78 -4.10
N ASP A 312 -27.35 14.37 -5.17
CA ASP A 312 -28.58 13.90 -5.82
C ASP A 312 -28.32 13.10 -7.12
N ARG A 313 -27.06 12.78 -7.44
CA ARG A 313 -26.72 12.11 -8.71
C ARG A 313 -26.94 10.60 -8.62
N THR A 314 -27.75 10.09 -9.53
CA THR A 314 -27.95 8.64 -9.74
C THR A 314 -27.22 8.14 -10.99
N GLY A 315 -26.97 6.83 -11.09
CA GLY A 315 -26.43 6.21 -12.31
C GLY A 315 -24.95 6.54 -12.58
N LEU A 316 -24.18 6.87 -11.55
CA LEU A 316 -22.75 7.14 -11.68
C LEU A 316 -21.97 5.90 -12.11
N SER A 317 -20.95 6.10 -12.95
CA SER A 317 -19.99 5.04 -13.28
C SER A 317 -19.24 4.56 -12.03
N SER A 318 -18.66 3.37 -12.09
CA SER A 318 -17.86 2.81 -11.00
C SER A 318 -16.71 3.73 -10.57
N GLY A 319 -16.03 4.37 -11.52
CA GLY A 319 -14.98 5.34 -11.24
C GLY A 319 -15.47 6.54 -10.42
N LYS A 320 -16.62 7.11 -10.81
CA LYS A 320 -17.22 8.26 -10.10
C LYS A 320 -17.71 7.87 -8.72
N MET A 321 -18.33 6.69 -8.58
CA MET A 321 -18.70 6.13 -7.28
C MET A 321 -17.49 5.92 -6.36
N ASN A 322 -16.34 5.51 -6.91
CA ASN A 322 -15.11 5.38 -6.13
C ASN A 322 -14.59 6.74 -5.65
N GLY A 323 -14.62 7.77 -6.51
CA GLY A 323 -14.26 9.13 -6.12
C GLY A 323 -15.12 9.67 -4.96
N LEU A 324 -16.42 9.37 -4.96
CA LEU A 324 -17.33 9.77 -3.87
C LEU A 324 -17.08 9.00 -2.57
N ARG A 325 -16.78 7.70 -2.65
CA ARG A 325 -16.41 6.91 -1.47
C ARG A 325 -15.12 7.43 -0.84
N GLU A 326 -14.14 7.77 -1.67
CA GLU A 326 -12.89 8.40 -1.25
C GLU A 326 -13.16 9.75 -0.58
N ALA A 327 -13.91 10.64 -1.23
CA ALA A 327 -14.26 11.95 -0.67
C ALA A 327 -14.97 11.84 0.68
N LYS A 328 -15.93 10.90 0.80
CA LYS A 328 -16.62 10.60 2.06
C LYS A 328 -15.64 10.12 3.14
N TRP A 329 -14.78 9.18 2.79
CA TRP A 329 -13.78 8.65 3.72
C TRP A 329 -12.80 9.74 4.18
N ILE A 330 -12.35 10.64 3.30
CA ILE A 330 -11.47 11.76 3.64
C ILE A 330 -12.15 12.67 4.66
N VAL A 331 -13.38 13.13 4.37
CA VAL A 331 -14.12 14.05 5.27
C VAL A 331 -14.35 13.39 6.63
N GLU A 332 -14.86 12.15 6.67
CA GLU A 332 -15.10 11.43 7.92
C GLU A 332 -13.81 11.15 8.71
N LYS A 333 -12.72 10.78 8.03
CA LYS A 333 -11.42 10.54 8.66
C LYS A 333 -10.90 11.84 9.26
N TYR A 334 -10.89 12.93 8.49
CA TYR A 334 -10.33 14.22 8.91
C TYR A 334 -11.15 14.89 10.02
N ASP A 335 -12.48 14.79 9.98
CA ASP A 335 -13.33 15.22 11.10
C ASP A 335 -12.94 14.47 12.40
N LYS A 336 -12.66 13.17 12.30
CA LYS A 336 -12.24 12.36 13.45
C LYS A 336 -10.84 12.68 13.95
N ILE A 337 -9.85 12.84 13.07
CA ILE A 337 -8.43 13.01 13.47
C ILE A 337 -8.05 14.46 13.75
N TYR A 338 -8.75 15.43 13.16
CA TYR A 338 -8.48 16.87 13.30
C TYR A 338 -9.54 17.61 14.11
N GLY A 339 -10.64 16.93 14.49
CA GLY A 339 -11.70 17.49 15.32
C GLY A 339 -12.82 18.18 14.53
N GLY A 340 -12.65 18.35 13.21
CA GLY A 340 -13.63 18.95 12.32
C GLY A 340 -13.01 19.59 11.08
N ALA A 341 -13.76 20.53 10.49
CA ALA A 341 -13.41 21.16 9.22
C ALA A 341 -12.25 22.19 9.33
N PRO A 342 -11.55 22.52 8.23
CA PRO A 342 -10.40 23.43 8.25
C PRO A 342 -10.69 24.86 8.71
N ASP A 343 -11.91 25.36 8.49
CA ASP A 343 -12.35 26.67 8.97
C ASP A 343 -12.53 26.71 10.50
N GLN A 344 -12.86 25.56 11.10
CA GLN A 344 -12.99 25.38 12.54
C GLN A 344 -11.64 25.09 13.22
N TYR A 345 -10.78 24.29 12.58
CA TYR A 345 -9.51 23.84 13.14
C TYR A 345 -8.29 24.19 12.26
N PRO A 346 -8.12 25.45 11.81
CA PRO A 346 -7.12 25.79 10.79
C PRO A 346 -5.68 25.47 11.19
N LYS A 347 -5.34 25.67 12.47
CA LYS A 347 -3.99 25.37 12.99
C LYS A 347 -3.61 23.90 12.82
N ARG A 348 -4.58 23.00 12.98
CA ARG A 348 -4.35 21.56 12.89
C ARG A 348 -4.02 21.14 11.45
N TYR A 349 -4.80 21.63 10.50
CA TYR A 349 -4.55 21.37 9.09
C TYR A 349 -3.23 21.98 8.61
N ILE A 350 -2.88 23.19 9.06
CA ILE A 350 -1.59 23.81 8.73
C ILE A 350 -0.42 22.98 9.30
N GLN A 351 -0.53 22.51 10.55
CA GLN A 351 0.51 21.71 11.19
C GLN A 351 0.78 20.39 10.46
N CYS A 352 -0.26 19.69 10.01
CA CYS A 352 -0.14 18.37 9.40
C CYS A 352 0.06 18.40 7.88
N SER A 353 -0.15 19.55 7.22
CA SER A 353 0.04 19.67 5.77
C SER A 353 1.50 19.91 5.43
N MET A 354 2.04 19.13 4.50
CA MET A 354 3.39 19.32 3.95
C MET A 354 3.50 20.69 3.26
N TYR A 355 2.46 21.10 2.54
CA TYR A 355 2.34 22.42 1.95
C TYR A 355 0.99 23.03 2.29
N SER A 356 1.00 24.25 2.82
CA SER A 356 -0.24 24.99 3.07
C SER A 356 -0.32 26.18 2.12
N ARG A 357 -1.16 26.07 1.08
CA ARG A 357 -1.32 27.14 0.08
C ARG A 357 -1.81 28.45 0.68
N SER A 358 -2.54 28.37 1.79
CA SER A 358 -3.03 29.54 2.54
C SER A 358 -1.95 30.28 3.32
N GLN A 359 -0.77 29.69 3.50
CA GLN A 359 0.32 30.26 4.30
C GLN A 359 1.36 30.93 3.39
N LYS A 360 1.71 32.19 3.71
CA LYS A 360 2.69 32.97 2.94
C LYS A 360 4.08 32.34 2.95
N ASP A 361 4.44 31.67 4.04
CA ASP A 361 5.70 30.94 4.20
C ASP A 361 5.60 29.47 3.77
N GLY A 362 4.52 29.08 3.08
CA GLY A 362 4.30 27.72 2.59
C GLY A 362 3.99 26.67 3.64
N GLY A 363 3.88 27.04 4.92
CA GLY A 363 3.68 26.09 6.03
C GLY A 363 4.94 25.26 6.28
N ASN A 364 4.84 23.94 6.25
CA ASN A 364 5.98 23.05 6.46
C ASN A 364 6.94 22.99 5.26
N ALA A 365 6.48 23.31 4.05
CA ALA A 365 7.30 23.25 2.84
C ALA A 365 8.58 24.11 2.92
N ARG A 366 8.59 25.17 3.75
CA ARG A 366 9.80 25.98 4.01
C ARG A 366 11.00 25.17 4.49
N PHE A 367 10.77 24.02 5.12
CA PHE A 367 11.81 23.12 5.61
C PHE A 367 12.46 22.31 4.47
N LEU A 368 11.95 22.42 3.24
CA LEU A 368 12.45 21.73 2.06
C LEU A 368 13.21 22.68 1.10
N ASN A 369 13.55 23.90 1.52
CA ASN A 369 14.21 24.88 0.65
C ASN A 369 15.66 24.50 0.25
N ASP A 370 16.35 23.74 1.10
CA ASP A 370 17.80 23.50 0.97
C ASP A 370 18.15 22.04 0.65
N LEU A 371 17.26 21.31 -0.02
CA LEU A 371 17.55 19.95 -0.51
C LEU A 371 16.79 19.61 -1.80
N PRO A 372 17.25 18.61 -2.58
CA PRO A 372 16.52 18.11 -3.73
C PRO A 372 15.14 17.55 -3.35
N VAL A 373 14.10 18.05 -4.03
CA VAL A 373 12.70 17.63 -3.86
C VAL A 373 12.15 17.27 -5.23
N ARG A 374 11.54 16.11 -5.38
CA ARG A 374 10.89 15.73 -6.64
C ARG A 374 9.47 15.25 -6.42
N VAL A 375 8.51 15.77 -7.16
CA VAL A 375 7.14 15.26 -7.13
C VAL A 375 6.72 14.77 -8.51
N TYR A 376 6.14 13.59 -8.58
CA TYR A 376 5.65 12.97 -9.81
C TYR A 376 4.13 13.05 -9.83
N CYS A 377 3.55 13.61 -10.89
CA CYS A 377 2.10 13.71 -11.02
C CYS A 377 1.73 13.71 -12.50
N ASP A 378 0.63 13.04 -12.86
CA ASP A 378 0.03 13.15 -14.18
C ASP A 378 -1.21 14.06 -14.13
N PRO A 379 -1.13 15.30 -14.63
CA PRO A 379 -2.24 16.25 -14.64
C PRO A 379 -3.26 15.93 -15.76
N ASP A 380 -3.68 14.67 -15.89
CA ASP A 380 -4.64 14.20 -16.89
C ASP A 380 -6.08 14.68 -16.57
N ILE A 381 -6.38 15.92 -16.97
CA ILE A 381 -7.69 16.58 -16.76
C ILE A 381 -8.82 15.77 -17.42
N LEU A 382 -8.58 15.22 -18.61
CA LEU A 382 -9.60 14.45 -19.33
C LEU A 382 -9.97 13.19 -18.58
N TRP A 383 -8.98 12.49 -18.03
CA TRP A 383 -9.22 11.35 -17.16
C TRP A 383 -9.98 11.76 -15.89
N ALA A 384 -9.59 12.86 -15.22
CA ALA A 384 -10.23 13.32 -13.99
C ALA A 384 -11.72 13.67 -14.20
N LEU A 385 -12.03 14.40 -15.27
CA LEU A 385 -13.41 14.74 -15.64
C LEU A 385 -14.24 13.48 -15.93
N LYS A 386 -13.68 12.54 -16.70
CA LYS A 386 -14.37 11.32 -17.11
C LYS A 386 -14.58 10.35 -15.94
N GLU A 387 -13.53 10.06 -15.19
CA GLU A 387 -13.49 8.96 -14.22
C GLU A 387 -13.79 9.40 -12.79
N ARG A 388 -13.75 10.71 -12.47
CA ARG A 388 -13.95 11.21 -11.11
C ARG A 388 -14.93 12.37 -10.96
N ASN A 389 -15.41 12.98 -12.05
CA ASN A 389 -16.15 14.27 -12.00
C ASN A 389 -15.34 15.40 -11.33
N ARG A 390 -14.01 15.35 -11.41
CA ARG A 390 -13.10 16.31 -10.79
C ARG A 390 -12.53 17.28 -11.82
N ASP A 391 -12.46 18.55 -11.48
CA ASP A 391 -11.75 19.55 -12.28
C ASP A 391 -10.28 19.66 -11.86
N TYR A 392 -9.51 20.53 -12.53
CA TYR A 392 -8.07 20.66 -12.27
C TYR A 392 -7.74 21.08 -10.83
N TYR A 393 -8.59 21.88 -10.17
CA TYR A 393 -8.38 22.33 -8.80
C TYR A 393 -8.65 21.24 -7.78
N ASP A 394 -9.40 20.20 -8.15
CA ASP A 394 -9.64 19.01 -7.31
C ASP A 394 -8.50 17.99 -7.40
N MET A 395 -7.53 18.20 -8.30
CA MET A 395 -6.39 17.30 -8.49
C MET A 395 -5.21 17.70 -7.59
N ASN A 396 -4.43 16.71 -7.15
CA ASN A 396 -3.18 16.94 -6.43
C ASN A 396 -2.19 17.80 -7.24
N ALA A 397 -2.23 17.71 -8.58
CA ALA A 397 -1.40 18.50 -9.51
C ALA A 397 -1.39 20.02 -9.19
N ALA A 398 -2.55 20.59 -8.85
CA ALA A 398 -2.65 22.02 -8.55
C ALA A 398 -1.85 22.40 -7.29
N ASN A 399 -1.92 21.60 -6.23
CA ASN A 399 -1.20 21.88 -4.99
C ASN A 399 0.28 21.46 -5.06
N LEU A 400 0.59 20.38 -5.78
CA LEU A 400 1.97 19.95 -6.02
C LEU A 400 2.74 20.98 -6.84
N SER A 401 2.14 21.50 -7.92
CA SER A 401 2.77 22.58 -8.72
C SER A 401 2.94 23.87 -7.90
N ALA A 402 1.97 24.23 -7.06
CA ALA A 402 2.06 25.38 -6.17
C ALA A 402 3.18 25.22 -5.12
N MET A 403 3.34 24.02 -4.52
CA MET A 403 4.42 23.71 -3.59
C MET A 403 5.79 23.83 -4.26
N ILE A 404 5.98 23.22 -5.44
CA ILE A 404 7.26 23.32 -6.16
C ILE A 404 7.57 24.77 -6.56
N ASN A 405 6.56 25.51 -7.01
CA ASN A 405 6.73 26.94 -7.30
C ASN A 405 7.16 27.74 -6.05
N PHE A 406 6.54 27.46 -4.88
CA PHE A 406 6.95 28.06 -3.62
C PHE A 406 8.43 27.76 -3.30
N LEU A 407 8.87 26.51 -3.40
CA LEU A 407 10.26 26.13 -3.14
C LEU A 407 11.24 26.85 -4.08
N ASN A 408 10.91 26.91 -5.37
CA ASN A 408 11.71 27.57 -6.39
C ASN A 408 11.85 29.09 -6.13
N LEU A 409 10.76 29.74 -5.72
CA LEU A 409 10.75 31.16 -5.35
C LEU A 409 11.57 31.42 -4.06
N ASN A 410 11.69 30.43 -3.18
CA ASN A 410 12.52 30.51 -1.96
C ASN A 410 13.96 30.03 -2.18
N GLY A 411 14.39 29.84 -3.42
CA GLY A 411 15.79 29.60 -3.76
C GLY A 411 16.15 28.13 -3.98
N ASN A 412 15.26 27.17 -3.74
CA ASN A 412 15.52 25.78 -4.07
C ASN A 412 15.68 25.63 -5.59
N LYS A 413 16.84 25.17 -6.07
CA LYS A 413 17.11 24.94 -7.52
C LYS A 413 17.00 23.47 -7.92
N GLU A 414 16.76 22.59 -6.96
CA GLU A 414 16.64 21.15 -7.14
C GLU A 414 15.23 20.64 -6.77
N ALA A 415 14.24 21.56 -6.70
CA ALA A 415 12.82 21.25 -6.55
C ALA A 415 12.14 21.10 -7.92
N GLU A 416 11.66 19.89 -8.22
CA GLU A 416 11.18 19.50 -9.54
C GLU A 416 9.74 18.94 -9.49
N PHE A 417 8.88 19.44 -10.38
CA PHE A 417 7.61 18.81 -10.73
C PHE A 417 7.81 17.98 -12.00
N ILE A 418 7.74 16.65 -11.88
CA ILE A 418 7.82 15.74 -13.01
C ILE A 418 6.42 15.49 -13.53
N SER A 419 6.10 16.15 -14.65
CA SER A 419 4.84 15.95 -15.36
C SER A 419 4.86 14.59 -16.08
N ALA A 420 4.25 13.59 -15.45
CA ALA A 420 4.24 12.21 -15.88
C ALA A 420 3.10 11.94 -16.88
N ILE A 421 2.92 12.84 -17.86
CA ILE A 421 1.77 12.86 -18.78
C ILE A 421 1.63 11.51 -19.49
N GLY A 422 0.43 10.92 -19.39
CA GLY A 422 0.10 9.66 -20.05
C GLY A 422 0.67 8.42 -19.35
N LYS A 423 1.32 8.60 -18.19
CA LYS A 423 1.81 7.50 -17.33
C LYS A 423 0.78 7.13 -16.27
N GLY A 424 1.15 6.20 -15.39
CA GLY A 424 0.28 5.71 -14.34
C GLY A 424 -0.56 4.53 -14.82
N TYR A 425 -0.09 3.33 -14.51
CA TYR A 425 -0.67 2.05 -14.85
C TYR A 425 -0.59 1.14 -13.61
N ARG A 426 -1.58 0.28 -13.45
CA ARG A 426 -1.60 -0.79 -12.45
C ARG A 426 -0.85 -2.01 -12.98
N LEU A 427 -0.60 -3.00 -12.12
CA LEU A 427 0.07 -4.25 -12.51
C LEU A 427 -0.71 -5.04 -13.57
N ASP A 428 -2.02 -4.82 -13.65
CA ASP A 428 -2.91 -5.41 -14.66
C ASP A 428 -2.91 -4.65 -16.00
N GLY A 429 -2.11 -3.57 -16.12
CA GLY A 429 -2.05 -2.72 -17.29
C GLY A 429 -3.18 -1.68 -17.36
N ALA A 430 -4.10 -1.63 -16.40
CA ALA A 430 -5.14 -0.61 -16.37
C ALA A 430 -4.53 0.76 -16.09
N ARG A 431 -4.87 1.74 -16.94
CA ARG A 431 -4.44 3.13 -16.78
C ARG A 431 -5.08 3.76 -15.53
N HIS A 432 -4.25 4.36 -14.68
CA HIS A 432 -4.67 5.16 -13.53
C HIS A 432 -3.60 6.23 -13.21
N PRO A 433 -3.88 7.54 -13.39
CA PRO A 433 -2.90 8.63 -13.23
C PRO A 433 -2.48 8.91 -11.77
N HIS A 434 -2.80 7.99 -10.86
CA HIS A 434 -2.42 7.97 -9.45
C HIS A 434 -1.88 6.57 -9.15
N SER A 435 -0.61 6.33 -9.50
CA SER A 435 0.06 5.03 -9.44
C SER A 435 1.58 5.19 -9.30
N TRP A 436 2.26 4.21 -8.72
CA TRP A 436 3.73 4.15 -8.66
C TRP A 436 4.40 4.32 -10.02
N SER A 437 3.77 3.82 -11.10
CA SER A 437 4.34 3.85 -12.45
C SER A 437 4.37 5.25 -13.10
N LEU A 438 4.05 6.31 -12.35
CA LEU A 438 4.37 7.69 -12.73
C LEU A 438 5.89 7.93 -12.71
N VAL A 439 6.61 7.22 -11.84
CA VAL A 439 8.07 7.27 -11.75
C VAL A 439 8.67 6.53 -12.93
N GLU A 440 9.57 7.19 -13.66
CA GLU A 440 10.45 6.51 -14.62
C GLU A 440 11.68 5.99 -13.86
N PRO A 441 11.90 4.67 -13.79
CA PRO A 441 12.94 4.09 -12.95
C PRO A 441 14.35 4.62 -13.23
N ILE A 442 14.76 4.71 -14.50
CA ILE A 442 16.15 5.04 -14.84
C ILE A 442 16.46 6.51 -14.57
N ASP A 443 15.55 7.41 -14.91
CA ASP A 443 15.60 8.83 -14.58
C ASP A 443 15.66 9.04 -13.06
N CYS A 444 14.80 8.33 -12.32
CA CYS A 444 14.78 8.43 -10.87
C CYS A 444 16.12 7.99 -10.27
N ILE A 445 16.68 6.85 -10.71
CA ILE A 445 17.99 6.37 -10.25
C ILE A 445 19.13 7.32 -10.63
N ASN A 446 19.13 7.88 -11.84
CA ASN A 446 20.14 8.85 -12.24
C ASN A 446 20.08 10.13 -11.38
N TRP A 447 18.89 10.60 -11.05
CA TRP A 447 18.71 11.70 -10.10
C TRP A 447 19.25 11.34 -8.71
N MET A 448 18.96 10.15 -8.18
CA MET A 448 19.50 9.68 -6.89
C MET A 448 21.03 9.60 -6.89
N LEU A 449 21.63 9.06 -7.95
CA LEU A 449 23.09 8.92 -8.03
C LEU A 449 23.81 10.27 -8.05
N ARG A 450 23.25 11.27 -8.73
CA ARG A 450 23.81 12.64 -8.68
C ARG A 450 23.83 13.20 -7.27
N ILE A 451 22.89 12.80 -6.42
CA ILE A 451 22.77 13.29 -5.04
C ILE A 451 23.69 12.51 -4.11
N LEU A 452 23.72 11.18 -4.21
CA LEU A 452 24.53 10.31 -3.35
C LEU A 452 26.04 10.40 -3.61
N ASN A 453 26.43 10.92 -4.78
CA ASN A 453 27.82 11.14 -5.19
C ASN A 453 28.34 12.56 -4.89
N LYS A 454 27.49 13.49 -4.44
CA LYS A 454 27.93 14.73 -3.78
C LYS A 454 28.46 14.39 -2.39
#